data_AF-A0A9P6JPR0-F1
#
_entry.id   AF-A0A9P6JPR0-F1
#
_cell.length_a   1.000
_cell.length_b   1.000
_cell.length_c   1.000
_cell.angle_alpha   90.00
_cell.angle_beta   90.00
_cell.angle_gamma   90.00
#
_symmetry.space_group_name_H-M   'P 1'
#
loop_
_entity.id
_entity.type
_entity.pdbx_description
1 polymer ?
#
loop_
_entity_poly.entity_id
_entity_poly.type
_entity_poly.pdbx_seq_one_letter_code
_entity_poly.pdbx_strand_id
1 'polypeptide(L)'
;TLNRDIKTAKLDISLVKDAPRGIPPAQWEHIFKGEPVDLDRILSSFHRISIDSSRRGRIGKAEIEIGEAEAKRKVETSSEWSSAWRVAAKATSFVFNHCEQELFDYGDYIERLFAAKLPSAHSQVILFDKGVRSDVGGGTSVLLTDFHQFQSLHAATLQYDGIEYPRPRRTPDTGNSNRFGEGSSRATNSVKTETCHRFNLPIGCQFTDVACRYLHICESCGHQGHGAHQCKPIGNPTS
;
A
#
# COMPACT_ATOMS: atom_id res chain seq x y z
N THR A 1 -9.15 4.28 34.73
CA THR A 1 -9.01 2.97 35.38
C THR A 1 -8.25 1.98 34.50
N LEU A 2 -8.62 1.80 33.23
CA LEU A 2 -7.93 0.94 32.24
C LEU A 2 -6.39 1.12 32.18
N ASN A 3 -5.90 2.37 32.17
CA ASN A 3 -4.46 2.66 32.04
C ASN A 3 -3.64 2.31 33.29
N ARG A 4 -4.28 2.25 34.48
CA ARG A 4 -3.65 1.76 35.72
C ARG A 4 -3.54 0.23 35.70
N ASP A 5 -4.50 -0.43 35.08
CA ASP A 5 -4.58 -1.87 34.92
C ASP A 5 -3.52 -2.41 33.93
N ILE A 6 -3.32 -1.71 32.81
CA ILE A 6 -2.29 -2.07 31.81
C ILE A 6 -0.88 -2.09 32.42
N LYS A 7 -0.57 -1.15 33.32
CA LYS A 7 0.74 -1.12 34.01
C LYS A 7 0.94 -2.34 34.90
N THR A 8 -0.11 -2.74 35.62
CA THR A 8 -0.11 -3.95 36.45
C THR A 8 0.02 -5.20 35.57
N ALA A 9 -0.76 -5.30 34.50
CA ALA A 9 -0.71 -6.43 33.56
C ALA A 9 0.68 -6.61 32.90
N LYS A 10 1.37 -5.52 32.54
CA LYS A 10 2.75 -5.58 32.04
C LYS A 10 3.72 -6.15 33.08
N LEU A 11 3.56 -5.77 34.35
CA LEU A 11 4.38 -6.31 35.44
C LEU A 11 4.08 -7.80 35.65
N ASP A 12 2.81 -8.18 35.64
CA ASP A 12 2.39 -9.57 35.81
C ASP A 12 2.94 -10.46 34.70
N ILE A 13 2.83 -10.05 33.43
CA ILE A 13 3.43 -10.79 32.30
C ILE A 13 4.96 -10.90 32.44
N SER A 14 5.63 -9.88 32.96
CA SER A 14 7.08 -9.92 33.19
C SER A 14 7.49 -10.94 34.27
N LEU A 15 6.55 -11.33 35.13
CA LEU A 15 6.76 -12.28 36.23
C LEU A 15 6.29 -13.70 35.89
N VAL A 16 5.43 -13.88 34.88
CA VAL A 16 4.92 -15.20 34.48
C VAL A 16 5.98 -15.97 33.67
N LYS A 17 6.27 -17.20 34.11
CA LYS A 17 7.29 -18.07 33.49
C LYS A 17 7.00 -18.45 32.03
N ASP A 18 5.72 -18.57 31.67
CA ASP A 18 5.28 -19.05 30.35
C ASP A 18 4.94 -17.92 29.37
N ALA A 19 5.17 -16.66 29.77
CA ALA A 19 4.93 -15.51 28.91
C ALA A 19 5.80 -15.58 27.65
N PRO A 20 5.22 -15.38 26.45
CA PRO A 20 5.97 -15.35 25.21
C PRO A 20 7.10 -14.30 25.22
N ARG A 21 8.30 -14.73 24.82
CA ARG A 21 9.48 -13.86 24.71
C ARG A 21 9.52 -13.18 23.34
N GLY A 22 10.27 -12.07 23.24
CA GLY A 22 10.45 -11.36 21.96
C GLY A 22 9.31 -10.40 21.62
N ILE A 23 8.50 -9.99 22.59
CA ILE A 23 7.51 -8.94 22.43
C ILE A 23 8.03 -7.65 23.07
N PRO A 24 8.25 -6.57 22.29
CA PRO A 24 8.60 -5.27 22.86
C PRO A 24 7.52 -4.73 23.81
N PRO A 25 7.87 -3.98 24.87
CA PRO A 25 6.90 -3.48 25.87
C PRO A 25 5.73 -2.65 25.31
N ALA A 26 5.95 -1.97 24.18
CA ALA A 26 4.90 -1.24 23.47
C ALA A 26 3.91 -2.18 22.78
N GLN A 27 4.39 -3.30 22.24
CA GLN A 27 3.54 -4.28 21.58
C GLN A 27 2.66 -5.03 22.58
N TRP A 28 3.16 -5.25 23.79
CA TRP A 28 2.30 -5.70 24.91
C TRP A 28 1.14 -4.74 25.18
N GLU A 29 1.38 -3.43 25.09
CA GLU A 29 0.32 -2.44 25.30
C GLU A 29 -0.76 -2.52 24.22
N HIS A 30 -0.36 -2.64 22.96
CA HIS A 30 -1.29 -2.84 21.86
C HIS A 30 -2.11 -4.12 22.05
N ILE A 31 -1.47 -5.23 22.43
CA ILE A 31 -2.18 -6.49 22.74
C ILE A 31 -3.22 -6.26 23.84
N PHE A 32 -2.85 -5.68 24.99
CA PHE A 32 -3.82 -5.45 26.08
C PHE A 32 -4.98 -4.54 25.69
N LYS A 33 -4.79 -3.65 24.71
CA LYS A 33 -5.84 -2.76 24.21
C LYS A 33 -6.66 -3.37 23.07
N GLY A 34 -6.29 -4.55 22.56
CA GLY A 34 -6.88 -5.10 21.34
C GLY A 34 -6.59 -4.25 20.10
N GLU A 35 -5.45 -3.55 20.09
CA GLU A 35 -4.96 -2.75 18.97
C GLU A 35 -4.04 -3.59 18.07
N PRO A 36 -3.90 -3.24 16.78
CA PRO A 36 -3.02 -3.96 15.87
C PRO A 36 -1.56 -3.87 16.34
N VAL A 37 -0.90 -5.03 16.42
CA VAL A 37 0.53 -5.10 16.71
C VAL A 37 1.37 -4.75 15.47
N ASP A 38 2.52 -4.14 15.71
CA ASP A 38 3.53 -3.83 14.71
C ASP A 38 4.51 -5.01 14.55
N LEU A 39 4.33 -5.76 13.46
CA LEU A 39 5.18 -6.90 13.13
C LEU A 39 6.63 -6.49 12.79
N ASP A 40 6.87 -5.27 12.30
CA ASP A 40 8.21 -4.76 12.00
C ASP A 40 9.02 -4.63 13.30
N ARG A 41 8.36 -4.19 14.39
CA ARG A 41 8.96 -4.12 15.72
C ARG A 41 9.20 -5.48 16.36
N ILE A 42 8.26 -6.41 16.21
CA ILE A 42 8.43 -7.79 16.69
C ILE A 42 9.62 -8.44 15.96
N LEU A 43 9.69 -8.34 14.63
CA LEU A 43 10.82 -8.86 13.84
C LEU A 43 12.14 -8.21 14.25
N SER A 44 12.15 -6.89 14.43
CA SER A 44 13.33 -6.14 14.89
C SER A 44 13.80 -6.58 16.28
N SER A 45 12.91 -7.14 17.11
CA SER A 45 13.26 -7.58 18.45
C SER A 45 14.04 -8.91 18.48
N PHE A 46 13.87 -9.77 17.47
CA PHE A 46 14.48 -11.11 17.44
C PHE A 46 16.02 -11.07 17.48
N HIS A 47 16.61 -9.97 16.99
CA HIS A 47 18.06 -9.81 16.85
C HIS A 47 18.61 -8.70 17.75
N ARG A 48 17.89 -8.33 18.82
CA ARG A 48 18.43 -7.40 19.82
C ARG A 48 19.56 -8.08 20.62
N ILE A 49 20.78 -7.96 20.09
CA ILE A 49 22.03 -8.37 20.75
C ILE A 49 22.41 -7.36 21.85
N SER A 50 21.87 -6.14 21.81
CA SER A 50 22.13 -5.09 22.80
C SER A 50 20.86 -4.71 23.54
N ILE A 51 20.97 -4.56 24.86
CA ILE A 51 19.97 -3.94 25.72
C ILE A 51 19.89 -2.48 25.29
N ASP A 52 18.97 -2.17 24.36
CA ASP A 52 18.67 -0.79 23.99
C ASP A 52 17.98 -0.17 25.21
N SER A 53 18.78 0.43 26.09
CA SER A 53 18.29 1.30 27.13
C SER A 53 17.47 2.37 26.44
N SER A 54 16.19 2.46 26.79
CA SER A 54 15.34 3.60 26.46
C SER A 54 16.18 4.87 26.45
N ARG A 55 16.24 5.56 25.29
CA ARG A 55 16.98 6.81 25.11
C ARG A 55 16.27 7.92 25.89
N ARG A 56 16.35 7.83 27.22
CA ARG A 56 16.01 8.92 28.13
C ARG A 56 17.12 9.94 28.01
N GLY A 57 16.87 10.97 27.22
CA GLY A 57 17.70 12.15 27.18
C GLY A 57 17.29 13.07 28.32
N ARG A 58 18.20 13.41 29.22
CA ARG A 58 17.95 14.42 30.25
C ARG A 58 18.42 15.78 29.74
N ILE A 59 17.51 16.73 29.56
CA ILE A 59 17.85 18.14 29.35
C ILE A 59 17.54 18.89 30.65
N GLY A 60 18.59 19.16 31.44
CA GLY A 60 18.48 19.86 32.72
C GLY A 60 17.65 19.09 33.77
N LYS A 61 16.50 19.65 34.17
CA LYS A 61 15.53 19.01 35.10
C LYS A 61 14.39 18.29 34.38
N ALA A 62 14.29 18.40 33.07
CA ALA A 62 13.27 17.72 32.27
C ALA A 62 13.85 16.40 31.73
N GLU A 63 13.12 15.32 31.95
CA GLU A 63 13.38 14.03 31.33
C GLU A 63 12.62 14.00 30.00
N ILE A 64 13.36 13.87 28.90
CA ILE A 64 12.78 13.73 27.56
C ILE A 64 12.79 12.24 27.25
N GLU A 65 11.60 11.65 27.23
CA GLU A 65 11.39 10.35 26.63
C GLU A 65 11.37 10.57 25.11
N ILE A 66 12.50 10.30 24.47
CA ILE A 66 12.56 10.34 23.01
C ILE A 66 11.70 9.18 22.53
N GLY A 67 10.69 9.51 21.73
CA GLY A 67 9.71 8.57 21.18
C GLY A 67 10.35 7.31 20.63
N GLU A 68 9.56 6.24 20.67
CA GLU A 68 9.95 4.86 20.41
C GLU A 68 10.95 4.72 19.24
N ALA A 69 12.05 4.01 19.49
CA ALA A 69 13.04 3.75 18.45
C ALA A 69 12.38 3.07 17.24
N GLU A 70 12.54 3.66 16.06
CA GLU A 70 12.04 3.10 14.80
C GLU A 70 12.49 1.64 14.62
N ALA A 71 11.60 0.82 14.07
CA ALA A 71 11.90 -0.56 13.73
C ALA A 71 13.08 -0.60 12.75
N LYS A 72 14.19 -1.21 13.17
CA LYS A 72 15.42 -1.31 12.36
C LYS A 72 15.25 -2.23 11.16
N ARG A 73 14.27 -3.14 11.21
CA ARG A 73 13.92 -4.07 10.14
C ARG A 73 12.45 -3.95 9.83
N LYS A 74 12.13 -4.06 8.55
CA LYS A 74 10.76 -4.20 8.04
C LYS A 74 10.54 -5.64 7.62
N VAL A 75 9.33 -6.12 7.80
CA VAL A 75 8.86 -7.38 7.22
C VAL A 75 8.71 -7.14 5.72
N GLU A 76 9.46 -7.90 4.92
CA GLU A 76 9.42 -7.79 3.45
C GLU A 76 9.07 -9.13 2.79
N THR A 77 9.25 -10.24 3.52
CA THR A 77 9.07 -11.60 3.01
C THR A 77 8.03 -12.38 3.80
N SER A 78 7.48 -13.43 3.18
CA SER A 78 6.55 -14.36 3.82
C SER A 78 7.16 -15.01 5.08
N SER A 79 8.43 -15.42 5.04
CA SER A 79 9.08 -16.07 6.18
C SER A 79 9.30 -15.14 7.37
N GLU A 80 9.65 -13.87 7.10
CA GLU A 80 9.75 -12.83 8.13
C GLU A 80 8.37 -12.53 8.73
N TRP A 81 7.34 -12.43 7.87
CA TRP A 81 5.97 -12.24 8.31
C TRP A 81 5.52 -13.41 9.19
N SER A 82 5.67 -14.66 8.74
CA SER A 82 5.26 -15.85 9.51
C SER A 82 5.98 -15.93 10.86
N SER A 83 7.26 -15.57 10.89
CA SER A 83 8.04 -15.57 12.13
C SER A 83 7.53 -14.50 13.11
N ALA A 84 7.28 -13.28 12.63
CA ALA A 84 6.73 -12.20 13.46
C ALA A 84 5.29 -12.48 13.90
N TRP A 85 4.43 -12.96 12.98
CA TRP A 85 3.05 -13.30 13.24
C TRP A 85 2.91 -14.41 14.27
N ARG A 86 3.72 -15.48 14.19
CA ARG A 86 3.68 -16.57 15.18
C ARG A 86 3.94 -16.08 16.60
N VAL A 87 4.87 -15.15 16.78
CA VAL A 87 5.18 -14.58 18.10
C VAL A 87 4.05 -13.64 18.56
N ALA A 88 3.52 -12.81 17.65
CA ALA A 88 2.35 -11.97 17.89
C ALA A 88 1.10 -12.78 18.29
N ALA A 89 0.77 -13.81 17.53
CA ALA A 89 -0.38 -14.69 17.75
C ALA A 89 -0.26 -15.41 19.09
N LYS A 90 0.93 -15.96 19.42
CA LYS A 90 1.17 -16.61 20.72
C LYS A 90 1.02 -15.63 21.89
N ALA A 91 1.50 -14.41 21.75
CA ALA A 91 1.36 -13.37 22.78
C ALA A 91 -0.09 -12.92 22.94
N THR A 92 -0.81 -12.80 21.84
CA THR A 92 -2.23 -12.42 21.83
C THR A 92 -3.10 -13.52 22.42
N SER A 93 -2.89 -14.79 22.04
CA SER A 93 -3.63 -15.92 22.60
C SER A 93 -3.32 -16.15 24.08
N PHE A 94 -2.10 -15.82 24.54
CA PHE A 94 -1.76 -15.85 25.96
C PHE A 94 -2.57 -14.85 26.80
N VAL A 95 -2.92 -13.69 26.22
CA VAL A 95 -3.76 -12.68 26.88
C VAL A 95 -5.25 -12.99 26.68
N PHE A 96 -5.62 -13.44 25.48
CA PHE A 96 -6.98 -13.73 25.06
C PHE A 96 -7.09 -15.20 24.61
N ASN A 97 -7.22 -16.11 25.57
CA ASN A 97 -7.23 -17.56 25.32
C ASN A 97 -8.27 -18.01 24.27
N HIS A 98 -9.37 -17.27 24.10
CA HIS A 98 -10.42 -17.63 23.15
C HIS A 98 -10.08 -17.30 21.69
N CYS A 99 -9.07 -16.46 21.43
CA CYS A 99 -8.69 -16.03 20.08
C CYS A 99 -7.68 -16.98 19.39
N GLU A 100 -7.25 -18.06 20.03
CA GLU A 100 -6.19 -18.93 19.48
C GLU A 100 -6.55 -19.49 18.10
N GLN A 101 -7.75 -20.05 17.95
CA GLN A 101 -8.21 -20.62 16.68
C GLN A 101 -8.34 -19.55 15.59
N GLU A 102 -8.89 -18.38 15.93
CA GLU A 102 -9.04 -17.26 15.02
C GLU A 102 -7.68 -16.77 14.48
N LEU A 103 -6.70 -16.61 15.37
CA LEU A 103 -5.34 -16.18 15.01
C LEU A 103 -4.61 -17.23 14.16
N PHE A 104 -4.86 -18.51 14.42
CA PHE A 104 -4.34 -19.61 13.61
C PHE A 104 -4.94 -19.60 12.20
N ASP A 105 -6.27 -19.55 12.09
CA ASP A 105 -6.99 -19.56 10.81
C ASP A 105 -6.65 -18.34 9.95
N TYR A 106 -6.52 -17.16 10.58
CA TYR A 106 -6.05 -15.95 9.91
C TYR A 106 -4.59 -16.08 9.46
N GLY A 107 -3.73 -16.67 10.30
CA GLY A 107 -2.35 -16.98 9.97
C GLY A 107 -2.24 -17.80 8.67
N ASP A 108 -2.96 -18.91 8.65
CA ASP A 108 -3.09 -19.81 7.51
C ASP A 108 -3.60 -19.11 6.24
N TYR A 109 -4.58 -18.20 6.40
CA TYR A 109 -5.13 -17.43 5.29
C TYR A 109 -4.06 -16.53 4.63
N ILE A 110 -3.31 -15.77 5.42
CA ILE A 110 -2.26 -14.89 4.89
C ILE A 110 -1.09 -15.71 4.31
N GLU A 111 -0.71 -16.84 4.91
CA GLU A 111 0.32 -17.73 4.33
C GLU A 111 -0.11 -18.27 2.95
N ARG A 112 -1.39 -18.64 2.78
CA ARG A 112 -1.94 -19.02 1.47
C ARG A 112 -1.90 -17.87 0.47
N LEU A 113 -2.13 -16.63 0.90
CA LEU A 113 -1.99 -15.46 0.02
C LEU A 113 -0.54 -15.27 -0.43
N PHE A 114 0.45 -15.44 0.46
CA PHE A 114 1.86 -15.43 0.06
C PHE A 114 2.17 -16.55 -0.95
N ALA A 115 1.72 -17.78 -0.68
CA ALA A 115 1.94 -18.92 -1.57
C ALA A 115 1.30 -18.75 -2.97
N ALA A 116 0.21 -17.98 -3.06
CA ALA A 116 -0.49 -17.69 -4.30
C ALA A 116 0.10 -16.50 -5.09
N LYS A 117 1.11 -15.81 -4.56
CA LYS A 117 1.67 -14.58 -5.15
C LYS A 117 3.16 -14.75 -5.45
N LEU A 118 3.63 -13.99 -6.43
CA LEU A 118 5.07 -13.89 -6.70
C LEU A 118 5.78 -13.15 -5.56
N PRO A 119 7.06 -13.42 -5.28
CA PRO A 119 7.83 -12.70 -4.26
C PRO A 119 7.82 -11.17 -4.43
N SER A 120 7.79 -10.69 -5.68
CA SER A 120 7.68 -9.25 -5.98
C SER A 120 6.36 -8.62 -5.49
N ALA A 121 5.32 -9.42 -5.29
CA ALA A 121 4.00 -9.01 -4.82
C ALA A 121 3.81 -9.22 -3.29
N HIS A 122 4.82 -9.71 -2.56
CA HIS A 122 4.72 -9.95 -1.12
C HIS A 122 4.43 -8.66 -0.33
N SER A 123 4.97 -7.52 -0.78
CA SER A 123 4.71 -6.22 -0.13
C SER A 123 3.22 -5.86 -0.12
N GLN A 124 2.44 -6.30 -1.11
CA GLN A 124 1.00 -6.07 -1.19
C GLN A 124 0.24 -6.97 -0.22
N VAL A 125 0.68 -8.22 -0.04
CA VAL A 125 0.13 -9.14 0.97
C VAL A 125 0.38 -8.59 2.38
N ILE A 126 1.56 -8.04 2.63
CA ILE A 126 1.90 -7.40 3.91
C ILE A 126 1.05 -6.14 4.14
N LEU A 127 0.82 -5.34 3.09
CA LEU A 127 -0.03 -4.15 3.18
C LEU A 127 -1.49 -4.52 3.45
N PHE A 128 -2.00 -5.54 2.76
CA PHE A 128 -3.31 -6.12 2.99
C PHE A 128 -3.48 -6.58 4.45
N ASP A 129 -2.53 -7.38 4.97
CA ASP A 129 -2.51 -7.83 6.36
C ASP A 129 -2.55 -6.66 7.37
N LYS A 130 -1.75 -5.61 7.14
CA LYS A 130 -1.76 -4.40 7.98
C LYS A 130 -3.13 -3.72 7.97
N GLY A 131 -3.80 -3.67 6.83
CA GLY A 131 -5.16 -3.16 6.70
C GLY A 131 -6.16 -3.98 7.50
N VAL A 132 -6.19 -5.30 7.30
CA VAL A 132 -7.11 -6.21 8.00
C VAL A 132 -6.97 -6.11 9.52
N ARG A 133 -5.74 -6.16 10.04
CA ARG A 133 -5.51 -6.05 11.49
C ARG A 133 -5.89 -4.68 12.05
N SER A 134 -5.80 -3.62 11.23
CA SER A 134 -6.23 -2.28 11.64
C SER A 134 -7.75 -2.14 11.67
N ASP A 135 -8.48 -2.80 10.76
CA ASP A 135 -9.95 -2.80 10.72
C ASP A 135 -10.56 -3.62 11.88
N VAL A 136 -9.92 -4.73 12.25
CA VAL A 136 -10.34 -5.57 13.39
C VAL A 136 -9.93 -4.94 14.73
N GLY A 137 -8.75 -4.31 14.79
CA GLY A 137 -8.27 -3.67 16.00
C GLY A 137 -9.12 -2.46 16.41
N GLY A 138 -9.33 -2.28 17.72
CA GLY A 138 -10.05 -1.11 18.25
C GLY A 138 -11.54 -1.32 18.58
N GLY A 139 -11.99 -2.57 18.76
CA GLY A 139 -13.30 -2.88 19.33
C GLY A 139 -14.45 -2.95 18.33
N THR A 140 -14.16 -3.33 17.08
CA THR A 140 -15.18 -3.62 16.07
C THR A 140 -15.81 -5.00 16.30
N SER A 141 -16.99 -5.24 15.75
CA SER A 141 -17.69 -6.53 15.80
C SER A 141 -17.24 -7.51 14.70
N VAL A 142 -16.03 -7.32 14.17
CA VAL A 142 -15.51 -8.06 13.01
C VAL A 142 -14.31 -8.89 13.47
N LEU A 143 -14.29 -10.17 13.09
CA LEU A 143 -13.19 -11.09 13.40
C LEU A 143 -12.16 -11.11 12.26
N LEU A 144 -10.92 -11.48 12.57
CA LEU A 144 -9.87 -11.71 11.56
C LEU A 144 -10.25 -12.80 10.55
N THR A 145 -11.16 -13.70 10.93
CA THR A 145 -11.68 -14.79 10.09
C THR A 145 -12.89 -14.39 9.26
N ASP A 146 -13.43 -13.18 9.40
CA ASP A 146 -14.52 -12.66 8.58
C ASP A 146 -14.00 -12.21 7.20
N PHE A 147 -13.32 -13.09 6.47
CA PHE A 147 -12.56 -12.77 5.26
C PHE A 147 -13.37 -12.02 4.19
N HIS A 148 -14.67 -12.28 4.11
CA HIS A 148 -15.58 -11.60 3.20
C HIS A 148 -15.63 -10.09 3.44
N GLN A 149 -15.50 -9.64 4.69
CA GLN A 149 -15.51 -8.23 5.06
C GLN A 149 -14.30 -7.47 4.49
N PHE A 150 -13.20 -8.18 4.18
CA PHE A 150 -11.95 -7.58 3.69
C PHE A 150 -11.84 -7.57 2.16
N GLN A 151 -12.93 -7.83 1.43
CA GLN A 151 -12.90 -7.89 -0.03
C GLN A 151 -12.49 -6.54 -0.66
N SER A 152 -12.90 -5.42 -0.06
CA SER A 152 -12.50 -4.08 -0.50
C SER A 152 -11.00 -3.83 -0.30
N LEU A 153 -10.44 -4.24 0.85
CA LEU A 153 -8.99 -4.19 1.11
C LEU A 153 -8.23 -5.07 0.13
N HIS A 154 -8.73 -6.29 -0.11
CA HIS A 154 -8.14 -7.21 -1.07
C HIS A 154 -8.13 -6.60 -2.48
N ALA A 155 -9.24 -5.98 -2.90
CA ALA A 155 -9.31 -5.27 -4.17
C ALA A 155 -8.33 -4.09 -4.25
N ALA A 156 -8.28 -3.26 -3.21
CA ALA A 156 -7.41 -2.08 -3.17
C ALA A 156 -5.92 -2.41 -3.25
N THR A 157 -5.50 -3.53 -2.65
CA THR A 157 -4.08 -3.88 -2.46
C THR A 157 -3.57 -4.97 -3.39
N LEU A 158 -4.35 -6.04 -3.63
CA LEU A 158 -3.90 -7.26 -4.29
C LEU A 158 -4.37 -7.39 -5.74
N GLN A 159 -5.39 -6.63 -6.17
CA GLN A 159 -5.83 -6.59 -7.56
C GLN A 159 -5.03 -5.55 -8.35
N TYR A 160 -4.76 -5.84 -9.62
CA TYR A 160 -3.86 -5.05 -10.47
C TYR A 160 -4.37 -3.62 -10.74
N ASP A 161 -5.68 -3.42 -10.65
CA ASP A 161 -6.39 -2.15 -10.80
C ASP A 161 -6.60 -1.44 -9.46
N GLY A 162 -6.22 -2.08 -8.35
CA GLY A 162 -6.27 -1.53 -7.00
C GLY A 162 -5.45 -0.24 -6.86
N ILE A 163 -5.93 0.65 -5.97
CA ILE A 163 -5.31 1.96 -5.72
C ILE A 163 -3.92 1.85 -5.08
N GLU A 164 -3.69 0.81 -4.28
CA GLU A 164 -2.42 0.53 -3.60
C GLU A 164 -1.54 -0.46 -4.38
N TYR A 165 -2.03 -0.97 -5.52
CA TYR A 165 -1.24 -1.88 -6.34
C TYR A 165 -0.05 -1.14 -6.98
N PRO A 166 1.18 -1.66 -6.90
CA PRO A 166 2.34 -0.99 -7.47
C PRO A 166 2.19 -0.86 -8.97
N ARG A 167 1.90 0.35 -9.42
CA ARG A 167 2.00 0.68 -10.84
C ARG A 167 3.48 0.90 -11.13
N PRO A 168 4.01 0.37 -12.24
CA PRO A 168 5.30 0.81 -12.73
C PRO A 168 5.26 2.34 -12.77
N ARG A 169 6.12 3.01 -12.00
CA ARG A 169 6.31 4.44 -12.17
C ARG A 169 6.65 4.60 -13.64
N ARG A 170 5.78 5.28 -14.40
CA ARG A 170 6.25 5.93 -15.63
C ARG A 170 7.38 6.80 -15.13
N THR A 171 8.60 6.44 -15.50
CA THR A 171 9.74 7.34 -15.33
C THR A 171 9.25 8.69 -15.84
N PRO A 172 9.29 9.77 -15.03
CA PRO A 172 9.30 11.09 -15.63
C PRO A 172 10.46 11.01 -16.61
N ASP A 173 10.19 11.19 -17.91
CA ASP A 173 11.26 11.31 -18.90
C ASP A 173 12.23 12.34 -18.35
N THR A 174 13.35 11.86 -17.81
CA THR A 174 14.49 12.70 -17.53
C THR A 174 14.88 13.17 -18.90
N GLY A 175 14.47 14.39 -19.24
CA GLY A 175 14.73 15.01 -20.52
C GLY A 175 16.23 15.01 -20.76
N ASN A 176 16.69 14.02 -21.51
CA ASN A 176 17.96 14.07 -22.20
C ASN A 176 17.62 14.22 -23.68
N SER A 177 17.64 15.47 -24.09
CA SER A 177 17.68 15.92 -25.47
C SER A 177 18.77 15.19 -26.26
N ASN A 178 18.35 14.34 -27.21
CA ASN A 178 18.94 14.04 -28.53
C ASN A 178 18.60 12.58 -28.89
N ARG A 179 17.68 12.31 -29.81
CA ARG A 179 17.80 12.35 -31.29
C ARG A 179 17.93 10.93 -31.87
N PHE A 180 17.04 10.65 -32.83
CA PHE A 180 17.08 9.64 -33.90
C PHE A 180 16.62 8.18 -33.66
N GLY A 181 15.87 7.69 -34.65
CA GLY A 181 15.69 6.27 -35.00
C GLY A 181 14.45 5.61 -34.38
N GLU A 182 13.28 5.60 -35.01
CA GLU A 182 12.89 4.71 -36.12
C GLU A 182 12.55 3.28 -35.66
N GLY A 183 11.31 2.85 -35.96
CA GLY A 183 10.94 1.44 -36.00
C GLY A 183 9.75 1.02 -35.10
N SER A 184 8.56 0.96 -35.72
CA SER A 184 7.55 -0.11 -35.63
C SER A 184 7.25 -0.73 -34.25
N SER A 185 6.02 -0.88 -33.75
CA SER A 185 4.84 -1.44 -34.44
C SER A 185 3.62 -1.43 -33.51
N ARG A 186 2.43 -1.39 -34.11
CA ARG A 186 1.14 -1.93 -33.62
C ARG A 186 0.42 -1.18 -32.49
N ALA A 187 -0.20 -0.06 -32.86
CA ALA A 187 -1.36 0.45 -32.15
C ALA A 187 -2.59 -0.41 -32.52
N THR A 188 -3.05 -1.24 -31.58
CA THR A 188 -4.40 -1.78 -31.61
C THR A 188 -5.39 -0.67 -31.27
N ASN A 189 -6.52 -0.65 -31.98
CA ASN A 189 -7.63 0.31 -31.93
C ASN A 189 -7.92 0.92 -30.55
N SER A 190 -7.19 1.97 -30.20
CA SER A 190 -7.64 2.93 -29.19
C SER A 190 -8.57 3.91 -29.88
N VAL A 191 -9.79 4.06 -29.37
CA VAL A 191 -10.74 5.08 -29.82
C VAL A 191 -10.04 6.43 -29.69
N LYS A 192 -9.83 7.11 -30.82
CA LYS A 192 -9.17 8.43 -30.85
C LYS A 192 -10.12 9.42 -30.19
N THR A 193 -9.80 9.90 -29.00
CA THR A 193 -10.65 10.84 -28.24
C THR A 193 -10.23 12.30 -28.42
N GLU A 194 -8.98 12.55 -28.81
CA GLU A 194 -8.39 13.88 -28.84
C GLU A 194 -8.12 14.36 -30.28
N THR A 195 -8.34 15.64 -30.53
CA THR A 195 -8.12 16.30 -31.83
C THR A 195 -6.63 16.50 -32.13
N CYS A 196 -6.24 16.28 -33.38
CA CYS A 196 -4.88 16.49 -33.85
C CYS A 196 -4.60 17.99 -34.06
N HIS A 197 -3.96 18.63 -33.10
CA HIS A 197 -3.58 20.05 -33.24
C HIS A 197 -2.66 20.32 -34.45
N ARG A 198 -1.78 19.37 -34.81
CA ARG A 198 -0.91 19.52 -36.01
C ARG A 198 -1.70 19.55 -37.31
N PHE A 199 -2.80 18.80 -37.40
CA PHE A 199 -3.71 18.84 -38.55
C PHE A 199 -4.38 20.23 -38.68
N ASN A 200 -4.63 20.90 -37.56
CA ASN A 200 -5.25 22.23 -37.54
C ASN A 200 -4.27 23.37 -37.87
N LEU A 201 -2.95 23.14 -37.88
CA LEU A 201 -1.93 24.13 -38.25
C LEU A 201 -1.70 24.21 -39.78
N PRO A 202 -1.20 25.35 -40.31
CA PRO A 202 -0.89 25.50 -41.74
C PRO A 202 0.11 24.49 -42.31
N ILE A 203 1.01 23.97 -41.47
CA ILE A 203 1.99 22.94 -41.83
C ILE A 203 1.33 21.58 -42.06
N GLY A 204 0.14 21.36 -41.49
CA GLY A 204 -0.59 20.10 -41.58
C GLY A 204 0.04 18.97 -40.76
N CYS A 205 -0.70 17.86 -40.66
CA CYS A 205 -0.19 16.63 -40.06
C CYS A 205 0.48 15.78 -41.14
N GLN A 206 1.69 15.28 -40.86
CA GLN A 206 2.44 14.39 -41.77
C GLN A 206 1.85 12.97 -41.87
N PHE A 207 0.93 12.61 -40.98
CA PHE A 207 0.28 11.30 -40.94
C PHE A 207 -1.12 11.39 -41.53
N THR A 208 -1.62 10.33 -42.17
CA THR A 208 -3.01 10.26 -42.64
C THR A 208 -3.98 10.16 -41.46
N ASP A 209 -5.27 10.41 -41.70
CA ASP A 209 -6.34 10.28 -40.70
C ASP A 209 -6.38 8.89 -40.04
N VAL A 210 -6.07 7.82 -40.78
CA VAL A 210 -5.97 6.45 -40.28
C VAL A 210 -4.70 6.25 -39.43
N ALA A 211 -3.55 6.75 -39.90
CA ALA A 211 -2.25 6.54 -39.27
C ALA A 211 -1.96 7.48 -38.09
N CYS A 212 -2.66 8.61 -38.01
CA CYS A 212 -2.49 9.58 -36.92
C CYS A 212 -3.13 9.07 -35.63
N ARG A 213 -2.44 9.20 -34.50
CA ARG A 213 -2.98 8.82 -33.18
C ARG A 213 -4.20 9.66 -32.75
N TYR A 214 -4.35 10.86 -33.32
CA TYR A 214 -5.34 11.86 -32.95
C TYR A 214 -6.38 12.04 -34.07
N LEU A 215 -7.57 12.55 -33.74
CA LEU A 215 -8.65 12.81 -34.68
C LEU A 215 -8.30 13.97 -35.63
N HIS A 216 -8.44 13.75 -36.93
CA HIS A 216 -8.34 14.81 -37.93
C HIS A 216 -9.69 15.51 -38.11
N ILE A 217 -10.06 16.32 -37.13
CA ILE A 217 -11.25 17.17 -37.15
C ILE A 217 -10.85 18.64 -36.99
N CYS A 218 -11.61 19.52 -37.64
CA CYS A 218 -11.41 20.96 -37.55
C CYS A 218 -11.70 21.45 -36.13
N GLU A 219 -10.75 22.14 -35.49
CA GLU A 219 -10.96 22.74 -34.17
C GLU A 219 -11.97 23.90 -34.17
N SER A 220 -12.16 24.55 -35.32
CA SER A 220 -13.06 25.71 -35.42
C SER A 220 -14.52 25.34 -35.64
N CYS A 221 -14.81 24.28 -36.40
CA CYS A 221 -16.18 23.88 -36.75
C CYS A 221 -16.54 22.43 -36.43
N GLY A 222 -15.60 21.62 -35.96
CA GLY A 222 -15.82 20.21 -35.60
C GLY A 222 -16.00 19.24 -36.78
N HIS A 223 -15.99 19.72 -38.03
CA HIS A 223 -16.15 18.86 -39.22
C HIS A 223 -14.83 18.21 -39.67
N GLN A 224 -14.94 17.04 -40.31
CA GLN A 224 -13.83 16.31 -40.94
C GLN A 224 -13.51 16.90 -42.33
N GLY A 225 -12.32 16.57 -42.86
CA GLY A 225 -11.92 16.90 -44.23
C GLY A 225 -11.13 18.20 -44.41
N HIS A 226 -11.06 19.07 -43.39
CA HIS A 226 -10.21 20.26 -43.39
C HIS A 226 -9.73 20.59 -41.96
N GLY A 227 -8.56 21.25 -41.85
CA GLY A 227 -8.06 21.79 -40.58
C GLY A 227 -8.53 23.22 -40.34
N ALA A 228 -8.41 23.71 -39.11
CA ALA A 228 -8.82 25.07 -38.71
C ALA A 228 -8.22 26.17 -39.59
N HIS A 229 -6.96 26.02 -40.02
CA HIS A 229 -6.29 26.93 -40.95
C HIS A 229 -6.97 27.05 -42.34
N GLN A 230 -7.82 26.10 -42.72
CA GLN A 230 -8.61 26.09 -43.96
C GLN A 230 -10.12 26.25 -43.70
N CYS A 231 -10.52 26.48 -42.44
CA CYS A 231 -11.92 26.63 -42.08
C CYS A 231 -12.43 27.98 -42.56
N LYS A 232 -13.44 27.97 -43.44
CA LYS A 232 -14.17 29.19 -43.79
C LYS A 232 -15.09 29.54 -42.61
N PRO A 233 -15.12 30.80 -42.13
CA PRO A 233 -16.08 31.20 -41.12
C PRO A 233 -17.49 30.99 -41.67
N ILE A 234 -18.32 30.27 -40.91
CA ILE A 234 -19.74 30.15 -41.20
C ILE A 234 -20.31 31.56 -41.09
N GLY A 235 -20.66 32.17 -42.22
CA GLY A 235 -21.34 33.45 -42.22
C GLY A 235 -22.63 33.32 -41.42
N ASN A 236 -22.84 34.24 -40.47
CA ASN A 236 -24.16 34.43 -39.88
C ASN A 236 -25.18 34.62 -41.01
N PRO A 237 -26.33 33.92 -41.01
CA PRO A 237 -27.41 34.27 -41.91
C PRO A 237 -27.94 35.65 -41.49
N THR A 238 -27.57 36.69 -42.23
CA THR A 238 -28.29 37.96 -42.21
C THR A 238 -29.37 37.93 -43.29
N SER A 239 -30.62 37.80 -42.84
CA SER A 239 -31.92 38.27 -43.39
C SER A 239 -32.99 37.19 -43.27
#